data_AF-A0A9D3LTT2-F1
#
_entry.id   AF-A0A9D3LTT2-F1
#
_cell.length_a   1.000
_cell.length_b   1.000
_cell.length_c   1.000
_cell.angle_alpha   90.00
_cell.angle_beta   90.00
_cell.angle_gamma   90.00
#
_symmetry.space_group_name_H-M   'P 1'
#
loop_
_entity.id
_entity.type
_entity.pdbx_description
1 polymer ?
#
loop_
_entity_poly.entity_id
_entity_poly.type
_entity_poly.pdbx_seq_one_letter_code
_entity_poly.pdbx_strand_id
1 'polypeptide(L)'
;MIHTRILWHSLSFLILVVQVSRPVCVEVESDTEAVQGNPMKLTCISCMKREEVNAETRVDWYYIDLNNDEIPMFLYDGQPQEVDGPFKGRLQWNGSKDLQDVSISFINVTLNDTGTYKCEVFRQFQFDSYTPSFRGEKIINLVVRKEAPTDPTALYSEIMMYVLLVFLTFWLVVEMIYCYRKISKSDEQTQDSATDYLAIPSENKETPGAPVTD
;
A
#
# COMPACT_ATOMS: atom_id res chain seq x y z
N MET A 1 -25.03 -33.28 2.15
CA MET A 1 -23.76 -33.95 1.76
C MET A 1 -22.93 -33.16 0.75
N ILE A 2 -23.53 -32.38 -0.16
CA ILE A 2 -22.82 -31.58 -1.17
C ILE A 2 -22.20 -30.29 -0.59
N HIS A 3 -22.90 -29.63 0.34
CA HIS A 3 -22.47 -28.37 0.95
C HIS A 3 -21.20 -28.52 1.82
N THR A 4 -21.09 -29.64 2.57
CA THR A 4 -19.91 -29.96 3.39
C THR A 4 -18.67 -30.28 2.55
N ARG A 5 -18.84 -30.86 1.34
CA ARG A 5 -17.75 -31.08 0.39
C ARG A 5 -17.24 -29.77 -0.22
N ILE A 6 -18.13 -28.84 -0.56
CA ILE A 6 -17.75 -27.53 -1.12
C ILE A 6 -17.01 -26.69 -0.07
N LEU A 7 -17.48 -26.71 1.18
CA LEU A 7 -16.78 -26.07 2.30
C LEU A 7 -15.39 -26.68 2.53
N TRP A 8 -15.24 -28.00 2.44
CA TRP A 8 -13.94 -28.65 2.60
C TRP A 8 -12.98 -28.36 1.43
N HIS A 9 -13.48 -28.32 0.19
CA HIS A 9 -12.67 -27.95 -0.98
C HIS A 9 -12.26 -26.47 -0.95
N SER A 10 -13.14 -25.57 -0.54
CA SER A 10 -12.80 -24.15 -0.37
C SER A 10 -11.83 -23.93 0.79
N LEU A 11 -11.98 -24.64 1.92
CA LEU A 11 -11.00 -24.60 3.02
C LEU A 11 -9.64 -25.16 2.60
N SER A 12 -9.63 -26.27 1.85
CA SER A 12 -8.40 -26.89 1.33
C SER A 12 -7.70 -25.98 0.33
N PHE A 13 -8.45 -25.32 -0.56
CA PHE A 13 -7.93 -24.31 -1.47
C PHE A 13 -7.40 -23.08 -0.73
N LEU A 14 -8.09 -22.61 0.32
CA LEU A 14 -7.62 -21.52 1.17
C LEU A 14 -6.32 -21.90 1.91
N ILE A 15 -6.21 -23.12 2.44
CA ILE A 15 -4.99 -23.63 3.09
C ILE A 15 -3.84 -23.74 2.08
N LEU A 16 -4.10 -24.18 0.85
CA LEU A 16 -3.10 -24.23 -0.23
C LEU A 16 -2.64 -22.83 -0.68
N VAL A 17 -3.54 -21.84 -0.69
CA VAL A 17 -3.21 -20.43 -1.03
C VAL A 17 -2.46 -19.73 0.12
N VAL A 18 -2.71 -20.11 1.38
CA VAL A 18 -2.01 -19.59 2.55
C VAL A 18 -0.61 -20.22 2.71
N GLN A 19 -0.35 -21.36 2.07
CA GLN A 19 0.99 -21.94 2.05
C GLN A 19 1.89 -21.22 1.03
N VAL A 20 3.04 -20.75 1.54
CA VAL A 20 4.18 -20.12 0.84
C VAL A 20 4.11 -18.60 0.69
N SER A 21 3.78 -17.87 1.75
CA SER A 21 4.43 -16.57 1.98
C SER A 21 5.72 -16.83 2.76
N ARG A 22 6.85 -16.99 2.04
CA ARG A 22 8.16 -16.97 2.69
C ARG A 22 8.50 -15.51 3.01
N PRO A 23 9.05 -15.21 4.20
CA PRO A 23 9.62 -13.89 4.43
C PRO A 23 10.72 -13.64 3.39
N VAL A 24 10.68 -12.47 2.76
CA VAL A 24 11.68 -12.05 1.77
C VAL A 24 12.26 -10.73 2.25
N CYS A 25 13.58 -10.62 2.25
CA CYS A 25 14.25 -9.34 2.43
C CYS A 25 14.09 -8.50 1.16
N VAL A 26 13.60 -7.28 1.32
CA VAL A 26 13.47 -6.31 0.23
C VAL A 26 14.30 -5.09 0.55
N GLU A 27 15.13 -4.67 -0.40
CA GLU A 27 15.88 -3.44 -0.27
C GLU A 27 14.97 -2.25 -0.59
N VAL A 28 14.78 -1.39 0.40
CA VAL A 28 14.00 -0.15 0.30
C VAL A 28 14.95 1.03 0.49
N GLU A 29 14.72 2.12 -0.25
CA GLU A 29 15.46 3.37 -0.07
C GLU A 29 15.05 4.06 1.24
N SER A 30 15.97 4.82 1.83
CA SER A 30 15.66 5.58 3.04
C SER A 30 14.80 6.80 2.72
N ASP A 31 13.97 7.17 3.68
CA ASP A 31 13.33 8.48 3.70
C ASP A 31 14.41 9.58 3.64
N THR A 32 14.17 10.57 2.78
CA THR A 32 15.11 11.68 2.51
C THR A 32 14.74 12.96 3.26
N GLU A 33 13.60 12.97 3.95
CA GLU A 33 13.02 14.17 4.53
C GLU A 33 12.70 13.93 6.00
N ALA A 34 13.17 14.83 6.88
CA ALA A 34 12.93 14.74 8.31
C ALA A 34 12.41 16.06 8.87
N VAL A 35 11.68 15.97 9.98
CA VAL A 35 11.16 17.13 10.69
C VAL A 35 12.04 17.44 11.90
N GLN A 36 12.38 18.71 12.08
CA GLN A 36 13.19 19.18 13.19
C GLN A 36 12.58 18.76 14.55
N GLY A 37 13.41 18.23 15.44
CA GLY A 37 13.03 17.82 16.80
C GLY A 37 12.38 16.44 16.87
N ASN A 38 12.07 15.80 15.74
CA ASN A 38 11.54 14.44 15.72
C ASN A 38 12.67 13.42 15.53
N PRO A 39 12.45 12.16 15.94
CA PRO A 39 13.34 11.06 15.59
C PRO A 39 13.26 10.76 14.08
N MET A 40 14.39 10.34 13.51
CA MET A 40 14.49 9.98 12.09
C MET A 40 15.32 8.71 11.94
N LYS A 41 14.84 7.75 11.14
CA LYS A 41 15.58 6.52 10.81
C LYS A 41 16.27 6.69 9.46
N LEU A 42 17.59 6.57 9.43
CA LEU A 42 18.34 6.40 8.19
C LEU A 42 18.34 4.92 7.82
N THR A 43 17.55 4.56 6.81
CA THR A 43 17.32 3.16 6.45
C THR A 43 18.45 2.65 5.54
N CYS A 44 19.17 1.64 6.02
CA CYS A 44 20.19 0.93 5.22
C CYS A 44 19.91 -0.57 5.29
N ILE A 45 19.23 -1.09 4.28
CA ILE A 45 18.95 -2.53 4.15
C ILE A 45 19.85 -3.08 3.05
N SER A 46 20.64 -4.11 3.36
CA SER A 46 21.41 -4.86 2.36
C SER A 46 21.04 -6.32 2.46
N CYS A 47 20.27 -6.82 1.51
CA CYS A 47 19.74 -8.18 1.57
C CYS A 47 20.79 -9.19 1.12
N MET A 48 20.90 -10.29 1.85
CA MET A 48 21.75 -11.40 1.43
C MET A 48 21.03 -12.19 0.34
N LYS A 49 21.76 -12.59 -0.71
CA LYS A 49 21.19 -13.45 -1.78
C LYS A 49 20.68 -14.78 -1.24
N ARG A 50 21.27 -15.25 -0.14
CA ARG A 50 21.02 -16.53 0.49
C ARG A 50 21.11 -16.35 2.00
N GLU A 51 20.00 -16.50 2.69
CA GLU A 51 19.88 -16.23 4.13
C GLU A 51 20.49 -17.34 4.99
N GLU A 52 20.53 -18.58 4.48
CA GLU A 52 21.10 -19.72 5.21
C GLU A 52 22.62 -19.71 5.34
N VAL A 53 23.33 -18.79 4.67
CA VAL A 53 24.80 -18.69 4.73
C VAL A 53 25.20 -17.75 5.85
N ASN A 54 26.04 -18.22 6.77
CA ASN A 54 26.58 -17.38 7.82
C ASN A 54 27.63 -16.39 7.27
N ALA A 55 27.53 -15.13 7.68
CA ALA A 55 28.46 -14.08 7.30
C ALA A 55 28.78 -13.18 8.48
N GLU A 56 30.07 -12.87 8.65
CA GLU A 56 30.51 -11.83 9.57
C GLU A 56 30.26 -10.47 8.89
N THR A 57 29.47 -9.62 9.55
CA THR A 57 29.03 -8.33 8.98
C THR A 57 29.62 -7.19 9.79
N ARG A 58 30.28 -6.28 9.09
CA ARG A 58 30.76 -5.00 9.59
C ARG A 58 30.06 -3.88 8.84
N VAL A 59 29.66 -2.83 9.57
CA VAL A 59 28.96 -1.69 8.97
C VAL A 59 29.64 -0.41 9.42
N ASP A 60 30.06 0.39 8.46
CA ASP A 60 30.68 1.69 8.69
C ASP A 60 29.71 2.78 8.16
N TRP A 61 29.31 3.69 9.03
CA TRP A 61 28.47 4.84 8.67
C TRP A 61 29.31 6.12 8.64
N TYR A 62 29.13 6.88 7.56
CA TYR A 62 29.84 8.13 7.32
C TYR A 62 28.87 9.28 7.05
N TYR A 63 29.27 10.47 7.49
CA TYR A 63 28.75 11.75 7.01
C TYR A 63 29.69 12.26 5.93
N ILE A 64 29.15 12.61 4.77
CA ILE A 64 29.91 13.25 3.70
C ILE A 64 29.80 14.76 3.90
N ASP A 65 30.93 15.40 4.17
CA ASP A 65 30.99 16.84 4.38
C ASP A 65 30.92 17.62 3.06
N LEU A 66 30.97 18.96 3.15
CA LEU A 66 30.94 19.85 1.98
C LEU A 66 32.16 19.71 1.07
N ASN A 67 33.28 19.18 1.57
CA ASN A 67 34.50 18.91 0.81
C ASN A 67 34.51 17.50 0.21
N ASN A 68 33.44 16.72 0.41
CA ASN A 68 33.31 15.33 0.02
C ASN A 68 34.27 14.39 0.80
N ASP A 69 34.65 14.79 2.01
CA ASP A 69 35.39 13.96 2.96
C ASP A 69 34.42 13.11 3.79
N GLU A 70 34.81 11.85 4.03
CA GLU A 70 34.00 10.87 4.75
C GLU A 70 34.34 10.89 6.24
N ILE A 71 33.42 11.42 7.05
CA ILE A 71 33.58 11.52 8.50
C ILE A 71 32.86 10.34 9.16
N PRO A 72 33.56 9.42 9.85
CA PRO A 72 32.93 8.27 10.49
C PRO A 72 32.02 8.73 11.64
N MET A 73 30.83 8.15 11.70
CA MET A 73 29.79 8.49 12.69
C MET A 73 29.42 7.31 13.59
N PHE A 74 29.32 6.13 13.00
CA PHE A 74 28.84 4.94 13.67
C PHE A 74 29.52 3.71 13.08
N LEU A 75 29.86 2.75 13.93
CA LEU A 75 30.48 1.49 13.57
C LEU A 75 29.67 0.36 14.16
N TYR A 76 29.44 -0.68 13.37
CA TYR A 76 29.01 -1.97 13.87
C TYR A 76 30.10 -3.00 13.54
N ASP A 77 30.76 -3.52 14.57
CA ASP A 77 31.75 -4.60 14.45
C ASP A 77 31.54 -5.57 15.62
N GLY A 78 30.64 -6.54 15.41
CA GLY A 78 30.12 -7.44 16.46
C GLY A 78 29.21 -6.76 17.51
N GLN A 79 29.43 -5.47 17.80
CA GLN A 79 28.61 -4.63 18.66
C GLN A 79 28.44 -3.22 18.07
N PRO A 80 27.30 -2.56 18.32
CA PRO A 80 27.08 -1.18 17.89
C PRO A 80 27.93 -0.21 18.72
N GLN A 81 28.68 0.65 18.05
CA GLN A 81 29.58 1.64 18.63
C GLN A 81 29.40 2.99 17.95
N GLU A 82 29.17 4.04 18.75
CA GLU A 82 29.24 5.42 18.26
C GLU A 82 30.70 5.88 18.18
N VAL A 83 31.04 6.58 17.10
CA VAL A 83 32.36 7.16 16.90
C VAL A 83 32.40 8.56 17.51
N ASP A 84 33.57 8.99 18.00
CA ASP A 84 33.75 10.35 18.49
C ASP A 84 33.53 11.37 17.37
N GLY A 85 32.63 12.33 17.61
CA GLY A 85 32.27 13.32 16.60
C GLY A 85 31.03 14.13 16.95
N PRO A 86 30.53 14.96 16.03
CA PRO A 86 29.39 15.86 16.26
C PRO A 86 28.04 15.13 16.43
N PHE A 87 28.00 13.83 16.15
CA PHE A 87 26.81 13.00 16.22
C PHE A 87 26.74 12.11 17.46
N LYS A 88 27.81 12.07 18.26
CA LYS A 88 27.90 11.23 19.45
C LYS A 88 26.82 11.60 20.48
N GLY A 89 26.16 10.59 21.03
CA GLY A 89 25.05 10.68 21.98
C GLY A 89 23.70 11.02 21.34
N ARG A 90 23.61 11.11 20.01
CA ARG A 90 22.37 11.43 19.28
C ARG A 90 21.90 10.31 18.35
N LEU A 91 22.73 9.28 18.17
CA LEU A 91 22.45 8.14 17.30
C LEU A 91 22.05 6.92 18.13
N GLN A 92 21.20 6.07 17.54
CA GLN A 92 20.82 4.80 18.12
C GLN A 92 20.84 3.73 17.03
N TRP A 93 21.33 2.54 17.38
CA TRP A 93 21.26 1.38 16.50
C TRP A 93 19.81 0.90 16.36
N ASN A 94 19.34 0.78 15.12
CA ASN A 94 18.00 0.30 14.79
C ASN A 94 18.04 -0.76 13.69
N GLY A 95 19.08 -1.60 13.73
CA GLY A 95 19.27 -2.73 12.82
C GLY A 95 18.65 -4.03 13.34
N SER A 96 18.47 -4.98 12.44
CA SER A 96 17.90 -6.29 12.71
C SER A 96 18.96 -7.27 13.24
N LYS A 97 18.49 -8.36 13.87
CA LYS A 97 19.38 -9.37 14.48
C LYS A 97 20.19 -10.17 13.45
N ASP A 98 19.62 -10.36 12.26
CA ASP A 98 20.21 -11.00 11.09
C ASP A 98 21.15 -10.08 10.30
N LEU A 99 21.28 -8.81 10.71
CA LEU A 99 22.17 -7.81 10.09
C LEU A 99 21.91 -7.60 8.59
N GLN A 100 20.67 -7.82 8.14
CA GLN A 100 20.19 -7.44 6.81
C GLN A 100 19.69 -5.99 6.82
N ASP A 101 18.98 -5.58 7.88
CA ASP A 101 18.71 -4.17 8.19
C ASP A 101 19.81 -3.67 9.13
N VAL A 102 20.60 -2.69 8.68
CA VAL A 102 21.73 -2.10 9.43
C VAL A 102 21.54 -0.60 9.63
N SER A 103 20.27 -0.21 9.78
CA SER A 103 19.85 1.17 9.94
C SER A 103 20.25 1.77 11.28
N ILE A 104 20.47 3.09 11.27
CA ILE A 104 20.66 3.91 12.47
C ILE A 104 19.52 4.92 12.56
N SER A 105 19.22 5.37 13.77
CA SER A 105 18.21 6.40 14.00
C SER A 105 18.76 7.57 14.80
N PHE A 106 18.47 8.78 14.35
CA PHE A 106 18.61 9.99 15.15
C PHE A 106 17.51 10.04 16.19
N ILE A 107 17.88 10.32 17.45
CA ILE A 107 16.92 10.50 18.54
C ILE A 107 16.16 11.82 18.36
N ASN A 108 16.89 12.90 18.07
CA ASN A 108 16.35 14.23 17.81
C ASN A 108 17.14 14.88 16.67
N VAL A 109 16.45 15.17 15.57
CA VAL A 109 17.06 15.78 14.38
C VAL A 109 17.10 17.30 14.51
N THR A 110 18.20 17.91 14.08
CA THR A 110 18.40 19.36 13.99
C THR A 110 18.62 19.81 12.55
N LEU A 111 18.43 21.10 12.25
CA LEU A 111 18.61 21.62 10.89
C LEU A 111 20.04 21.42 10.35
N ASN A 112 21.03 21.39 11.24
CA ASN A 112 22.44 21.16 10.92
C ASN A 112 22.75 19.71 10.53
N ASP A 113 21.84 18.78 10.77
CA ASP A 113 22.00 17.38 10.37
C ASP A 113 21.61 17.17 8.89
N THR A 114 21.22 18.22 8.17
CA THR A 114 21.01 18.19 6.73
C THR A 114 22.34 17.89 6.02
N GLY A 115 22.34 16.89 5.14
CA GLY A 115 23.54 16.50 4.40
C GLY A 115 23.43 15.09 3.81
N THR A 116 24.57 14.58 3.37
CA THR A 116 24.67 13.27 2.72
C THR A 116 25.32 12.27 3.67
N TYR A 117 24.68 11.12 3.80
CA TYR A 117 25.11 10.02 4.65
C TYR A 117 25.43 8.81 3.79
N LYS A 118 26.48 8.08 4.15
CA LYS A 118 26.89 6.85 3.47
C LYS A 118 26.93 5.70 4.45
N CYS A 119 26.26 4.61 4.09
CA CYS A 119 26.31 3.33 4.78
C CYS A 119 27.17 2.37 3.97
N GLU A 120 28.27 1.90 4.52
CA GLU A 120 29.14 0.89 3.91
C GLU A 120 28.98 -0.44 4.66
N VAL A 121 28.51 -1.47 3.97
CA VAL A 121 28.28 -2.81 4.52
C VAL A 121 29.34 -3.74 3.97
N PHE A 122 30.22 -4.21 4.85
CA PHE A 122 31.19 -5.24 4.56
C PHE A 122 30.70 -6.58 5.12
N ARG A 123 30.70 -7.63 4.29
CA ARG A 123 30.37 -8.98 4.71
C ARG A 123 31.47 -9.94 4.31
N GLN A 124 31.88 -10.79 5.23
CA GLN A 124 32.77 -11.91 4.96
C GLN A 124 32.00 -13.21 5.15
N PHE A 125 31.73 -13.92 4.06
CA PHE A 125 31.01 -15.19 4.12
C PHE A 125 31.96 -16.31 4.50
N GLN A 126 31.50 -17.21 5.36
CA GLN A 126 32.27 -18.38 5.78
C GLN A 126 31.71 -19.62 5.07
N PHE A 127 32.40 -20.09 4.03
CA PHE A 127 32.14 -21.40 3.42
C PHE A 127 33.28 -22.37 3.78
N ASP A 128 33.02 -23.68 3.65
CA ASP A 128 33.99 -24.73 4.04
C ASP A 128 35.33 -24.64 3.29
N SER A 129 35.34 -24.13 2.06
CA SER A 129 36.51 -24.15 1.16
C SER A 129 37.05 -22.78 0.77
N TYR A 130 36.30 -21.69 0.97
CA TYR A 130 36.73 -20.32 0.65
C TYR A 130 35.94 -19.27 1.43
N THR A 131 36.49 -18.07 1.56
CA THR A 131 35.91 -16.96 2.33
C THR A 131 35.76 -15.72 1.45
N PRO A 132 34.70 -15.62 0.63
CA PRO A 132 34.50 -14.47 -0.22
C PRO A 132 34.04 -13.27 0.62
N SER A 133 34.47 -12.08 0.21
CA SER A 133 34.01 -10.82 0.79
C SER A 133 33.04 -10.10 -0.15
N PHE A 134 32.12 -9.36 0.44
CA PHE A 134 31.20 -8.47 -0.24
C PHE A 134 31.29 -7.10 0.40
N ARG A 135 31.25 -6.07 -0.43
CA ARG A 135 31.16 -4.68 -0.02
C ARG A 135 30.02 -4.03 -0.79
N GLY A 136 29.06 -3.48 -0.06
CA GLY A 136 27.96 -2.70 -0.62
C GLY A 136 27.92 -1.33 0.04
N GLU A 137 27.51 -0.32 -0.72
CA GLU A 137 27.35 1.04 -0.20
C GLU A 137 25.97 1.59 -0.57
N LYS A 138 25.43 2.42 0.32
CA LYS A 138 24.18 3.18 0.09
C LYS A 138 24.39 4.62 0.50
N ILE A 139 23.95 5.53 -0.36
CA ILE A 139 24.03 6.97 -0.16
C ILE A 139 22.62 7.50 0.11
N ILE A 140 22.48 8.28 1.17
CA ILE A 140 21.20 8.84 1.63
C ILE A 140 21.37 10.35 1.76
N ASN A 141 20.52 11.11 1.05
CA ASN A 141 20.50 12.57 1.14
C ASN A 141 19.38 13.00 2.07
N LEU A 142 19.72 13.48 3.26
CA LEU A 142 18.77 13.91 4.28
C LEU A 142 18.56 15.42 4.22
N VAL A 143 17.31 15.85 4.13
CA VAL A 143 16.89 17.25 4.22
C VAL A 143 15.99 17.43 5.43
N VAL A 144 16.44 18.24 6.38
CA VAL A 144 15.68 18.53 7.59
C VAL A 144 14.86 19.81 7.40
N ARG A 145 13.54 19.70 7.57
CA ARG A 145 12.60 20.82 7.51
C ARG A 145 12.00 21.10 8.87
N LYS A 146 11.45 22.30 9.05
CA LYS A 146 10.72 22.66 10.27
C LYS A 146 9.33 22.02 10.35
N GLU A 147 8.73 21.73 9.20
CA GLU A 147 7.39 21.19 9.07
C GLU A 147 7.41 19.97 8.16
N ALA A 148 6.46 19.05 8.40
CA ALA A 148 6.31 17.85 7.59
C ALA A 148 5.83 18.23 6.17
N PRO A 149 6.44 17.66 5.12
CA PRO A 149 5.96 17.84 3.76
C PRO A 149 4.65 17.07 3.59
N THR A 150 3.67 17.69 2.95
CA THR A 150 2.44 17.01 2.55
C THR A 150 2.72 16.12 1.34
N ASP A 151 2.48 14.81 1.45
CA ASP A 151 2.63 13.89 0.32
C ASP A 151 1.54 14.18 -0.74
N PRO A 152 1.92 14.71 -1.92
CA PRO A 152 0.96 15.04 -2.97
C PRO A 152 0.27 13.79 -3.53
N THR A 153 0.92 12.63 -3.45
CA THR A 153 0.39 11.36 -3.95
C THR A 153 -0.78 10.89 -3.10
N ALA A 154 -0.60 10.94 -1.78
CA ALA A 154 -1.66 10.61 -0.83
C ALA A 154 -2.88 11.52 -1.04
N LEU A 155 -2.66 12.84 -1.08
CA LEU A 155 -3.72 13.83 -1.32
C LEU A 155 -4.46 13.57 -2.65
N TYR A 156 -3.73 13.32 -3.72
CA TYR A 156 -4.32 13.05 -5.03
C TYR A 156 -5.14 11.75 -5.03
N SER A 157 -4.62 10.70 -4.41
CA SER A 157 -5.31 9.41 -4.32
C SER A 157 -6.64 9.50 -3.55
N GLU A 158 -6.66 10.30 -2.48
CA GLU A 158 -7.86 10.59 -1.69
C GLU A 158 -8.90 11.34 -2.53
N ILE A 159 -8.50 12.41 -3.21
CA ILE A 159 -9.39 13.19 -4.08
C ILE A 159 -9.96 12.31 -5.21
N MET A 160 -9.10 11.53 -5.88
CA MET A 160 -9.53 10.65 -6.97
C MET A 160 -10.49 9.57 -6.49
N MET A 161 -10.30 9.01 -5.29
CA MET A 161 -11.26 8.09 -4.68
C MET A 161 -12.64 8.73 -4.56
N TYR A 162 -12.74 9.94 -4.00
CA TYR A 162 -14.03 10.64 -3.85
C TYR A 162 -14.68 10.97 -5.20
N VAL A 163 -13.91 11.41 -6.19
CA VAL A 163 -14.42 11.71 -7.54
C VAL A 163 -15.02 10.45 -8.18
N LEU A 164 -14.33 9.32 -8.11
CA LEU A 164 -14.82 8.05 -8.64
C LEU A 164 -16.08 7.59 -7.91
N LEU A 165 -16.14 7.71 -6.58
CA LEU A 165 -17.33 7.36 -5.81
C LEU A 165 -18.55 8.21 -6.19
N VAL A 166 -18.40 9.53 -6.31
CA VAL A 166 -19.50 10.43 -6.71
C VAL A 166 -19.98 10.13 -8.13
N PHE A 167 -19.04 9.91 -9.07
CA PHE A 167 -19.39 9.60 -10.45
C PHE A 167 -20.13 8.26 -10.58
N LEU A 168 -19.62 7.21 -9.93
CA LEU A 168 -20.24 5.88 -9.98
C LEU A 168 -21.60 5.87 -9.28
N THR A 169 -21.75 6.55 -8.13
CA THR A 169 -23.04 6.66 -7.44
C THR A 169 -24.07 7.42 -8.28
N PHE A 170 -23.66 8.54 -8.89
CA PHE A 170 -24.53 9.29 -9.80
C PHE A 170 -24.98 8.43 -10.98
N TRP A 171 -24.05 7.71 -11.61
CA TRP A 171 -24.35 6.78 -12.70
C TRP A 171 -25.39 5.71 -12.28
N LEU A 172 -25.19 5.09 -11.12
CA LEU A 172 -26.13 4.10 -10.59
C LEU A 172 -27.52 4.69 -10.30
N VAL A 173 -27.59 5.92 -9.78
CA VAL A 173 -28.87 6.61 -9.55
C VAL A 173 -29.59 6.89 -10.88
N VAL A 174 -28.86 7.30 -11.91
CA VAL A 174 -29.42 7.51 -13.25
C VAL A 174 -29.98 6.20 -13.81
N GLU A 175 -29.21 5.10 -13.75
CA GLU A 175 -29.65 3.77 -14.18
C GLU A 175 -30.85 3.27 -13.36
N MET A 176 -30.88 3.50 -12.05
CA MET A 176 -32.01 3.18 -11.18
C MET A 176 -33.27 3.95 -11.58
N ILE A 177 -33.18 5.26 -11.80
CA ILE A 177 -34.31 6.09 -12.23
C ILE A 177 -34.78 5.67 -13.63
N TYR A 178 -33.85 5.40 -14.54
CA TYR A 178 -34.15 4.94 -15.90
C TYR A 178 -34.90 3.60 -15.88
N CYS A 179 -34.38 2.61 -15.16
CA CYS A 179 -35.03 1.30 -14.98
C CYS A 179 -36.39 1.44 -14.32
N TYR A 180 -36.50 2.23 -13.25
CA TYR A 180 -37.75 2.48 -12.55
C TYR A 180 -38.83 3.05 -13.47
N ARG A 181 -38.50 4.11 -14.22
CA ARG A 181 -39.43 4.73 -15.19
C ARG A 181 -39.81 3.79 -16.33
N LYS A 182 -38.89 2.91 -16.74
CA LYS A 182 -39.15 1.93 -17.78
C LYS A 182 -40.14 0.85 -17.29
N ILE A 183 -39.92 0.33 -16.08
CA ILE A 183 -40.80 -0.68 -15.46
C ILE A 183 -42.18 -0.10 -15.17
N SER A 184 -42.26 1.12 -14.63
CA SER A 184 -43.56 1.74 -14.34
C SER A 184 -44.41 1.90 -15.60
N LYS A 185 -43.80 2.27 -16.73
CA LYS A 185 -44.50 2.35 -18.02
C LYS A 185 -44.95 0.99 -18.54
N SER A 186 -44.19 -0.08 -18.33
CA SER A 186 -44.61 -1.43 -18.73
C SER A 186 -45.72 -1.99 -17.84
N ASP A 187 -45.73 -1.65 -16.54
CA ASP A 187 -46.79 -2.08 -15.61
C ASP A 187 -48.13 -1.40 -15.94
N GLU A 188 -48.12 -0.10 -16.24
CA GLU A 188 -49.31 0.63 -16.73
C GLU A 188 -49.89 -0.02 -17.99
N GLN A 189 -49.03 -0.36 -18.97
CA GLN A 189 -49.46 -1.02 -20.22
C GLN A 189 -49.99 -2.45 -20.01
N THR A 190 -49.46 -3.18 -19.02
CA THR A 190 -49.93 -4.54 -18.68
C THR A 190 -51.29 -4.49 -17.98
N GLN A 191 -51.54 -3.45 -17.19
CA GLN A 191 -52.83 -3.25 -16.53
C GLN A 191 -53.92 -2.81 -17.51
N ASP A 192 -53.63 -1.91 -18.45
CA ASP A 192 -54.57 -1.48 -19.51
C ASP A 192 -54.94 -2.63 -20.46
N SER A 193 -54.00 -3.50 -20.80
CA SER A 193 -54.30 -4.69 -21.60
C SER A 193 -55.15 -5.70 -20.82
N ALA A 194 -54.86 -5.95 -19.54
CA ALA A 194 -55.66 -6.85 -18.70
C ALA A 194 -57.09 -6.36 -18.48
N THR A 195 -57.31 -5.04 -18.33
CA THR A 195 -58.65 -4.45 -18.22
C THR A 195 -59.43 -4.50 -19.53
N ASP A 196 -58.77 -4.37 -20.70
CA ASP A 196 -59.41 -4.54 -22.01
C ASP A 196 -59.96 -5.98 -22.21
N TYR A 197 -59.25 -7.00 -21.71
CA TYR A 197 -59.76 -8.39 -21.71
C TYR A 197 -60.90 -8.66 -20.71
N LEU A 198 -61.06 -7.82 -19.69
CA LEU A 198 -62.11 -7.94 -18.67
C LEU A 198 -63.34 -7.06 -18.96
N ALA A 199 -63.27 -6.18 -19.96
CA ALA A 199 -64.43 -5.43 -20.43
C ALA A 199 -65.36 -6.36 -21.22
N ILE A 200 -66.29 -6.99 -20.51
CA ILE A 200 -67.41 -7.74 -21.10
C ILE A 200 -68.29 -6.73 -21.87
N PRO A 201 -68.49 -6.86 -23.20
CA PRO A 201 -69.47 -6.04 -23.90
C PRO A 201 -70.86 -6.49 -23.44
N SER A 202 -71.61 -5.60 -22.78
CA SER A 202 -73.00 -5.83 -22.43
C SER A 202 -73.87 -5.71 -23.69
N GLU A 203 -73.98 -6.80 -24.45
CA GLU A 203 -75.04 -6.97 -25.45
C GLU A 203 -76.19 -7.76 -24.83
N ASN A 204 -77.36 -7.13 -24.74
CA ASN A 204 -78.75 -7.63 -24.60
C ASN A 204 -79.56 -6.41 -24.12
N LYS A 205 -80.70 -5.94 -24.65
CA LYS A 205 -81.87 -6.49 -25.36
C LYS A 205 -82.69 -5.21 -25.73
N GLU A 206 -83.41 -5.00 -26.83
CA GLU A 206 -84.69 -5.62 -27.25
C GLU A 206 -85.23 -4.77 -28.45
N THR A 207 -85.66 -5.39 -29.55
CA THR A 207 -86.50 -4.83 -30.65
C THR A 207 -88.00 -4.89 -30.26
N PRO A 208 -89.01 -4.42 -31.04
CA PRO A 208 -89.07 -3.48 -32.19
C PRO A 208 -90.23 -2.43 -32.08
N GLY A 209 -90.32 -1.49 -33.03
CA GLY A 209 -91.53 -0.68 -33.22
C GLY A 209 -91.41 0.34 -34.36
N ALA A 210 -91.80 -0.05 -35.58
CA ALA A 210 -92.18 0.89 -36.65
C ALA A 210 -93.61 1.43 -36.37
N PRO A 211 -94.24 2.28 -37.21
CA PRO A 211 -93.77 3.12 -38.33
C PRO A 211 -94.36 4.57 -38.26
N VAL A 212 -94.24 5.30 -39.38
CA VAL A 212 -95.20 6.27 -39.96
C VAL A 212 -94.73 7.75 -40.03
N THR A 213 -94.47 8.15 -41.28
CA THR A 213 -94.80 9.39 -42.05
C THR A 213 -94.98 10.72 -41.29
N ASP A 214 -94.51 11.86 -41.79
CA ASP A 214 -94.55 12.42 -43.15
C ASP A 214 -93.23 13.09 -43.59
#